data_AF-A0A971NHK0-F1
#
_entry.id   AF-A0A971NHK0-F1
#
_cell.length_a   1.000
_cell.length_b   1.000
_cell.length_c   1.000
_cell.angle_alpha   90.00
_cell.angle_beta   90.00
_cell.angle_gamma   90.00
#
_symmetry.space_group_name_H-M   'P 1'
#
loop_
_entity.id
_entity.type
_entity.pdbx_description
1 polymer ?
#
loop_
_entity_poly.entity_id
_entity_poly.type
_entity_poly.pdbx_seq_one_letter_code
_entity_poly.pdbx_strand_id
1 'polypeptide(L)'
;MKDINLLHPRLRSLCRELIDLARRNDIEIVITQTLRTREEQNALYAQGRTAAGNIVTNVRYPYSMHCWGLAFDFAVVIGGQVNWGRLDLYDRVGQLGKSLGLRWGGDFKTFKDRPHFELPGYEINRLIAEYQTPERFITTFKEGDEVFYDLINHWAERDVRWLAENGIIQPVNKYRPNDPLTRAEAAALIARTIEYILGQTKDT
;
A
#
# COMPACT_ATOMS: atom_id res chain seq x y z
N MET A 1 -17.11 -1.11 1.97
CA MET A 1 -15.64 -1.05 2.11
C MET A 1 -15.07 -0.78 0.72
N LYS A 2 -14.05 0.07 0.59
CA LYS A 2 -13.41 0.30 -0.73
C LYS A 2 -12.51 -0.88 -1.11
N ASP A 3 -12.38 -1.12 -2.41
CA ASP A 3 -11.54 -2.21 -2.91
C ASP A 3 -10.06 -1.86 -2.77
N ILE A 4 -9.36 -2.63 -1.94
CA ILE A 4 -7.92 -2.49 -1.65
C ILE A 4 -7.09 -3.02 -2.84
N ASN A 5 -7.65 -3.88 -3.70
CA ASN A 5 -6.93 -4.44 -4.84
C ASN A 5 -6.60 -3.39 -5.91
N LEU A 6 -7.25 -2.22 -5.87
CA LEU A 6 -6.96 -1.09 -6.74
C LEU A 6 -5.70 -0.30 -6.33
N LEU A 7 -5.12 -0.59 -5.17
CA LEU A 7 -3.87 0.02 -4.73
C LEU A 7 -2.67 -0.63 -5.42
N HIS A 8 -1.59 0.14 -5.56
CA HIS A 8 -0.27 -0.39 -5.93
C HIS A 8 0.05 -1.66 -5.09
N PRO A 9 0.54 -2.77 -5.68
CA PRO A 9 0.72 -4.05 -4.98
C PRO A 9 1.49 -3.96 -3.65
N ARG A 10 2.59 -3.19 -3.65
CA ARG A 10 3.30 -2.85 -2.40
C ARG A 10 2.41 -2.17 -1.35
N LEU A 11 1.65 -1.14 -1.74
CA LEU A 11 0.75 -0.42 -0.83
C LEU A 11 -0.41 -1.29 -0.36
N ARG A 12 -0.93 -2.15 -1.24
CA ARG A 12 -1.96 -3.15 -0.93
C ARG A 12 -1.52 -4.06 0.22
N SER A 13 -0.28 -4.57 0.15
CA SER A 13 0.32 -5.42 1.17
C SER A 13 0.45 -4.70 2.51
N LEU A 14 0.96 -3.46 2.49
CA LEU A 14 1.10 -2.62 3.68
C LEU A 14 -0.25 -2.24 4.29
N CYS A 15 -1.27 -1.99 3.46
CA CYS A 15 -2.63 -1.68 3.90
C CYS A 15 -3.26 -2.88 4.65
N ARG A 16 -3.14 -4.10 4.11
CA ARG A 16 -3.58 -5.33 4.79
C ARG A 16 -2.86 -5.51 6.13
N GLU A 17 -1.54 -5.33 6.15
CA GLU A 17 -0.77 -5.47 7.39
C GLU A 17 -1.12 -4.38 8.41
N LEU A 18 -1.39 -3.14 7.98
CA LEU A 18 -1.84 -2.09 8.89
C LEU A 18 -3.16 -2.45 9.57
N ILE A 19 -4.11 -3.03 8.83
CA ILE A 19 -5.38 -3.49 9.38
C ILE A 19 -5.13 -4.55 10.47
N ASP A 20 -4.28 -5.53 10.20
CA ASP A 20 -3.97 -6.60 11.16
C ASP A 20 -3.11 -6.12 12.34
N LEU A 21 -2.19 -5.18 12.11
CA LEU A 21 -1.39 -4.56 13.15
C LEU A 21 -2.25 -3.68 14.07
N ALA A 22 -3.19 -2.91 13.51
CA ALA A 22 -4.16 -2.14 14.28
C ALA A 22 -5.02 -3.05 15.17
N ARG A 23 -5.55 -4.15 14.61
CA ARG A 23 -6.32 -5.15 15.37
C ARG A 23 -5.51 -5.75 16.52
N ARG A 24 -4.24 -6.12 16.29
CA ARG A 24 -3.33 -6.62 17.34
C ARG A 24 -3.03 -5.59 18.44
N ASN A 25 -3.31 -4.31 18.20
CA ASN A 25 -3.16 -3.21 19.15
C ASN A 25 -4.53 -2.73 19.68
N ASP A 26 -5.57 -3.56 19.56
CA ASP A 26 -6.95 -3.32 20.01
C ASP A 26 -7.61 -2.10 19.35
N ILE A 27 -7.28 -1.83 18.08
CA ILE A 27 -7.90 -0.78 17.27
C ILE A 27 -8.50 -1.41 16.01
N GLU A 28 -9.81 -1.29 15.85
CA GLU A 28 -10.48 -1.67 14.61
C GLU A 28 -10.49 -0.50 13.63
N ILE A 29 -10.09 -0.76 12.38
CA ILE A 29 -10.11 0.22 11.30
C ILE A 29 -10.79 -0.34 10.05
N VAL A 30 -11.38 0.55 9.26
CA VAL A 30 -11.95 0.25 7.94
C VAL A 30 -11.37 1.18 6.87
N ILE A 31 -11.10 0.65 5.69
CA ILE A 31 -10.62 1.45 4.55
C ILE A 31 -11.82 2.15 3.87
N THR A 32 -11.75 3.48 3.81
CA THR A 32 -12.82 4.37 3.35
C THR A 32 -12.57 4.95 1.96
N GLN A 33 -11.31 5.08 1.54
CA GLN A 33 -10.90 5.55 0.21
C GLN A 33 -9.68 4.76 -0.29
N THR A 34 -9.64 4.45 -1.59
CA THR A 34 -8.49 3.84 -2.27
C THR A 34 -8.21 4.61 -3.56
N LEU A 35 -8.19 3.95 -4.73
CA LEU A 35 -8.05 4.59 -6.03
C LEU A 35 -9.21 5.56 -6.29
N ARG A 36 -8.88 6.74 -6.80
CA ARG A 36 -9.86 7.78 -7.13
C ARG A 36 -9.75 8.20 -8.59
N THR A 37 -10.86 8.15 -9.32
CA THR A 37 -10.88 8.54 -10.74
C THR A 37 -10.71 10.05 -10.91
N ARG A 38 -10.44 10.47 -12.15
CA ARG A 38 -10.41 11.88 -12.53
C ARG A 38 -11.72 12.60 -12.18
N GLU A 39 -12.84 11.98 -12.51
CA GLU A 39 -14.18 12.53 -12.28
C GLU A 39 -14.45 12.68 -10.78
N GLU A 40 -14.10 11.68 -9.98
CA GLU A 40 -14.22 11.73 -8.52
C GLU A 40 -13.34 12.82 -7.90
N GLN A 41 -12.06 12.90 -8.28
CA GLN A 41 -11.14 13.91 -7.74
C GLN A 41 -11.58 15.34 -8.10
N ASN A 42 -12.03 15.54 -9.34
CA ASN A 42 -12.52 16.85 -9.77
C ASN A 42 -13.81 17.24 -9.05
N ALA A 43 -14.71 16.28 -8.79
CA ALA A 43 -15.91 16.51 -8.00
C ALA A 43 -15.58 16.91 -6.55
N LEU A 44 -14.61 16.24 -5.90
CA LEU A 44 -14.16 16.63 -4.56
C LEU A 44 -13.49 18.01 -4.55
N TYR A 45 -12.70 18.33 -5.58
CA TYR A 45 -12.08 19.65 -5.71
C TYR A 45 -13.12 20.77 -5.92
N ALA A 46 -14.24 20.48 -6.59
CA ALA A 46 -15.34 21.42 -6.78
C ALA A 46 -16.07 21.78 -5.46
N GLN A 47 -16.10 20.89 -4.47
CA GLN A 47 -16.79 21.16 -3.20
C GLN A 47 -16.21 22.37 -2.47
N GLY A 48 -17.11 23.26 -2.02
CA GLY A 48 -16.75 24.53 -1.38
C GLY A 48 -16.15 25.56 -2.34
N ARG A 49 -16.13 25.28 -3.65
CA ARG A 49 -15.64 26.18 -4.71
C ARG A 49 -16.73 26.46 -5.74
N THR A 50 -17.03 25.46 -6.56
CA THR A 50 -18.03 25.51 -7.63
C THR A 50 -19.22 24.59 -7.37
N ALA A 51 -19.15 23.75 -6.34
CA ALA A 51 -20.23 22.93 -5.82
C ALA A 51 -20.41 23.17 -4.31
N ALA A 52 -21.62 22.95 -3.79
CA ALA A 52 -21.90 23.05 -2.36
C ALA A 52 -21.11 21.98 -1.55
N GLY A 53 -20.85 22.27 -0.28
CA GLY A 53 -20.13 21.40 0.64
C GLY A 53 -18.86 22.03 1.20
N ASN A 54 -18.19 21.31 2.11
CA ASN A 54 -16.92 21.74 2.68
C ASN A 54 -15.76 21.44 1.72
N ILE A 55 -14.69 22.25 1.77
CA ILE A 55 -13.46 21.92 1.06
C ILE A 55 -12.84 20.67 1.71
N VAL A 56 -12.80 19.57 0.95
CA VAL A 56 -12.23 18.28 1.40
C VAL A 56 -10.91 17.93 0.73
N THR A 57 -10.50 18.69 -0.29
CA THR A 57 -9.19 18.56 -0.95
C THR A 57 -8.72 19.92 -1.45
N ASN A 58 -7.40 20.12 -1.42
CA ASN A 58 -6.72 21.29 -1.98
C ASN A 58 -6.12 21.04 -3.37
N VAL A 59 -6.15 19.80 -3.85
CA VAL A 59 -5.52 19.40 -5.11
C VAL A 59 -6.57 18.94 -6.13
N ARG A 60 -6.35 19.31 -7.40
CA ARG A 60 -7.10 18.84 -8.57
C ARG A 60 -6.47 17.56 -9.13
N TYR A 61 -7.16 16.86 -10.03
CA TYR A 61 -6.54 15.80 -10.81
C TYR A 61 -5.35 16.35 -11.65
N PRO A 62 -4.23 15.61 -11.81
CA PRO A 62 -3.87 14.33 -11.20
C PRO A 62 -3.00 14.47 -9.93
N TYR A 63 -3.10 15.58 -9.20
CA TYR A 63 -2.20 15.92 -8.07
C TYR A 63 -2.57 15.28 -6.73
N SER A 64 -3.43 14.26 -6.72
CA SER A 64 -3.76 13.48 -5.54
C SER A 64 -3.13 12.09 -5.67
N MET A 65 -2.44 11.62 -4.62
CA MET A 65 -1.85 10.28 -4.59
C MET A 65 -2.89 9.16 -4.72
N HIS A 66 -4.15 9.43 -4.34
CA HIS A 66 -5.26 8.50 -4.61
C HIS A 66 -5.49 8.26 -6.09
N CYS A 67 -5.27 9.27 -6.95
CA CYS A 67 -5.44 9.10 -8.38
C CYS A 67 -4.44 8.11 -8.97
N TRP A 68 -3.24 8.03 -8.38
CA TRP A 68 -2.17 7.15 -8.80
C TRP A 68 -2.25 5.75 -8.16
N GLY A 69 -3.27 5.44 -7.35
CA GLY A 69 -3.35 4.18 -6.61
C GLY A 69 -2.29 4.06 -5.50
N LEU A 70 -1.71 5.20 -5.08
CA LEU A 70 -0.59 5.28 -4.14
C LEU A 70 -0.99 5.82 -2.76
N ALA A 71 -2.28 5.94 -2.49
CA ALA A 71 -2.80 6.33 -1.18
C ALA A 71 -4.11 5.61 -0.83
N PHE A 72 -4.38 5.51 0.46
CA PHE A 72 -5.64 5.06 1.01
C PHE A 72 -6.01 5.88 2.25
N ASP A 73 -7.31 5.97 2.52
CA ASP A 73 -7.81 6.56 3.77
C ASP A 73 -8.47 5.49 4.62
N PHE A 74 -8.37 5.63 5.94
CA PHE A 74 -9.01 4.76 6.92
C PHE A 74 -9.92 5.53 7.88
N ALA A 75 -10.83 4.82 8.53
CA ALA A 75 -11.53 5.32 9.69
C ALA A 75 -11.48 4.31 10.83
N VAL A 76 -11.48 4.82 12.06
CA VAL A 76 -11.53 4.00 13.28
C VAL A 76 -12.96 3.53 13.50
N VAL A 77 -13.12 2.30 13.99
CA VAL A 77 -14.40 1.69 14.32
C VAL A 77 -14.49 1.46 15.82
N ILE A 78 -15.59 1.88 16.44
CA ILE A 78 -15.88 1.69 17.88
C ILE A 78 -17.31 1.21 18.01
N GLY A 79 -17.51 0.07 18.68
CA GLY A 79 -18.85 -0.52 18.81
C GLY A 79 -19.50 -0.84 17.45
N GLY A 80 -18.70 -1.19 16.45
CA GLY A 80 -19.17 -1.49 15.08
C GLY A 80 -19.52 -0.25 14.24
N GLN A 81 -19.30 0.96 14.73
CA GLN A 81 -19.59 2.20 14.02
C GLN A 81 -18.32 3.02 13.75
N VAL A 82 -18.29 3.68 12.59
CA VAL A 82 -17.21 4.60 12.23
C VAL A 82 -17.18 5.79 13.21
N ASN A 83 -15.99 6.09 13.71
CA ASN A 83 -15.75 7.20 14.61
C ASN A 83 -14.64 8.12 14.07
N TRP A 84 -14.99 9.37 13.76
CA TRP A 84 -14.05 10.39 13.28
C TRP A 84 -13.47 11.28 14.39
N GLY A 85 -13.98 11.16 15.62
CA GLY A 85 -13.68 12.07 16.73
C GLY A 85 -12.54 11.60 17.65
N ARG A 86 -12.22 10.30 17.65
CA ARG A 86 -11.15 9.72 18.48
C ARG A 86 -9.77 9.91 17.87
N LEU A 87 -9.32 11.16 17.84
CA LEU A 87 -8.05 11.56 17.22
C LEU A 87 -6.84 10.83 17.83
N ASP A 88 -6.90 10.45 19.10
CA ASP A 88 -5.88 9.63 19.77
C ASP A 88 -5.71 8.26 19.11
N LEU A 89 -6.79 7.64 18.65
CA LEU A 89 -6.74 6.36 17.94
C LEU A 89 -6.18 6.54 16.52
N TYR A 90 -6.53 7.63 15.83
CA TYR A 90 -5.91 7.96 14.56
C TYR A 90 -4.40 8.21 14.70
N ASP A 91 -3.96 8.90 15.75
CA ASP A 91 -2.54 9.15 16.01
C ASP A 91 -1.79 7.84 16.30
N ARG A 92 -2.39 6.92 17.06
CA ARG A 92 -1.85 5.56 17.29
C ARG A 92 -1.73 4.76 15.98
N VAL A 93 -2.79 4.71 15.18
CA VAL A 93 -2.75 4.03 13.86
C VAL A 93 -1.73 4.70 12.94
N GLY A 94 -1.61 6.03 12.99
CA GLY A 94 -0.56 6.82 12.36
C GLY A 94 0.84 6.27 12.62
N GLN A 95 1.19 6.07 13.90
CA GLN A 95 2.49 5.51 14.28
C GLN A 95 2.66 4.06 13.83
N LEU A 96 1.61 3.23 13.89
CA LEU A 96 1.65 1.86 13.38
C LEU A 96 1.94 1.84 11.88
N GLY A 97 1.25 2.66 11.08
CA GLY A 97 1.49 2.75 9.64
C GLY A 97 2.91 3.23 9.32
N LYS A 98 3.43 4.19 10.08
CA LYS A 98 4.83 4.62 9.96
C LYS A 98 5.83 3.51 10.29
N SER A 99 5.53 2.66 11.27
CA SER A 99 6.39 1.51 11.58
C SER A 99 6.46 0.48 10.44
N LEU A 100 5.44 0.45 9.58
CA LEU A 100 5.40 -0.33 8.33
C LEU A 100 6.03 0.41 7.13
N GLY A 101 6.61 1.59 7.35
CA GLY A 101 7.21 2.41 6.31
C GLY A 101 6.22 3.21 5.47
N LEU A 102 4.97 3.39 5.89
CA LEU A 102 4.03 4.30 5.22
C LEU A 102 4.33 5.76 5.59
N ARG A 103 4.07 6.68 4.67
CA ARG A 103 3.99 8.11 4.97
C ARG A 103 2.58 8.45 5.43
N TRP A 104 2.46 9.13 6.56
CA TRP A 104 1.18 9.43 7.21
C TRP A 104 0.77 10.89 7.05
N GLY A 105 -0.49 11.15 6.68
CA GLY A 105 -1.03 12.50 6.50
C GLY A 105 -1.16 13.33 7.78
N GLY A 106 -1.16 12.68 8.95
CA GLY A 106 -1.11 13.37 10.24
C GLY A 106 0.18 14.16 10.49
N ASP A 107 1.27 13.82 9.78
CA ASP A 107 2.56 14.51 9.84
C ASP A 107 2.65 15.69 8.86
N PHE A 108 1.63 15.94 8.03
CA PHE A 108 1.66 17.05 7.08
C PHE A 108 1.73 18.40 7.80
N LYS A 109 2.61 19.30 7.30
CA LYS A 109 2.86 20.62 7.91
C LYS A 109 1.62 21.51 7.94
N THR A 110 0.78 21.39 6.92
CA THR A 110 -0.48 22.10 6.77
C THR A 110 -1.55 21.10 6.38
N PHE A 111 -2.78 21.30 6.86
CA PHE A 111 -3.92 20.42 6.54
C PHE A 111 -3.66 18.97 6.95
N LYS A 112 -3.51 18.74 8.26
CA LYS A 112 -3.24 17.41 8.81
C LYS A 112 -4.37 16.44 8.47
N ASP A 113 -4.05 15.47 7.63
CA ASP A 113 -4.99 14.47 7.13
C ASP A 113 -4.75 13.14 7.84
N ARG A 114 -5.23 13.04 9.08
CA ARG A 114 -5.00 11.86 9.93
C ARG A 114 -5.53 10.54 9.35
N PRO A 115 -6.67 10.51 8.64
CA PRO A 115 -7.12 9.33 7.92
C PRO A 115 -6.18 8.82 6.83
N HIS A 116 -5.23 9.62 6.36
CA HIS A 116 -4.53 9.38 5.11
C HIS A 116 -3.18 8.68 5.28
N PHE A 117 -2.93 7.68 4.43
CA PHE A 117 -1.61 7.11 4.21
C PHE A 117 -1.25 7.06 2.73
N GLU A 118 0.03 7.27 2.43
CA GLU A 118 0.58 7.15 1.08
C GLU A 118 1.89 6.35 1.06
N LEU A 119 2.15 5.72 -0.08
CA LEU A 119 3.40 4.98 -0.31
C LEU A 119 4.55 5.95 -0.55
N PRO A 120 5.65 5.91 0.24
CA PRO A 120 6.79 6.80 0.02
C PRO A 120 7.58 6.41 -1.24
N GLY A 121 8.45 7.32 -1.69
CA GLY A 121 9.31 7.12 -2.87
C GLY A 121 8.70 7.57 -4.19
N TYR A 122 7.46 8.05 -4.17
CA TYR A 122 6.76 8.60 -5.32
C TYR A 122 6.57 10.10 -5.17
N GLU A 123 6.86 10.83 -6.25
CA GLU A 123 6.68 12.27 -6.33
C GLU A 123 5.78 12.58 -7.53
N ILE A 124 4.70 13.31 -7.30
CA ILE A 124 3.66 13.56 -8.32
C ILE A 124 4.23 14.16 -9.60
N ASN A 125 5.12 15.14 -9.49
CA ASN A 125 5.71 15.77 -10.68
C ASN A 125 6.56 14.80 -11.50
N ARG A 126 7.21 13.82 -10.86
CA ARG A 126 7.95 12.76 -11.56
C ARG A 126 6.99 11.76 -12.21
N LEU A 127 5.95 11.36 -11.49
CA LEU A 127 4.89 10.50 -12.03
C LEU A 127 4.25 11.09 -13.29
N ILE A 128 3.94 12.39 -13.27
CA ILE A 128 3.41 13.13 -14.43
C ILE A 128 4.45 13.16 -15.56
N ALA A 129 5.72 13.44 -15.27
CA ALA A 129 6.75 13.50 -16.30
C ALA A 129 7.00 12.14 -16.98
N GLU A 130 6.97 11.05 -16.22
CA GLU A 130 7.32 9.71 -16.70
C GLU A 130 6.12 8.98 -17.33
N TYR A 131 4.97 9.00 -16.66
CA TYR A 131 3.79 8.23 -17.07
C TYR A 131 2.71 9.08 -17.72
N GLN A 132 2.80 10.41 -17.64
CA GLN A 132 1.80 11.39 -18.13
C GLN A 132 0.46 11.37 -17.39
N THR A 133 -0.15 10.19 -17.23
CA THR A 133 -1.43 10.05 -16.53
C THR A 133 -1.39 8.91 -15.51
N PRO A 134 -2.17 9.03 -14.42
CA PRO A 134 -2.39 7.94 -13.48
C PRO A 134 -2.83 6.64 -14.13
N GLU A 135 -3.70 6.67 -15.15
CA GLU A 135 -4.17 5.46 -15.82
C GLU A 135 -3.01 4.71 -16.49
N ARG A 136 -2.08 5.44 -17.15
CA ARG A 136 -0.87 4.82 -17.73
C ARG A 136 0.02 4.21 -16.65
N PHE A 137 0.18 4.88 -15.51
CA PHE A 137 0.96 4.35 -14.40
C PHE A 137 0.35 3.07 -13.81
N ILE A 138 -0.97 3.04 -13.60
CA ILE A 138 -1.68 1.88 -13.02
C ILE A 138 -1.52 0.63 -13.89
N THR A 139 -1.42 0.77 -15.22
CA THR A 139 -1.15 -0.39 -16.10
C THR A 139 0.20 -1.07 -15.86
N THR A 140 1.11 -0.43 -15.12
CA THR A 140 2.40 -1.01 -14.78
C THR A 140 2.35 -1.92 -13.54
N PHE A 141 1.23 -1.93 -12.80
CA PHE A 141 1.09 -2.76 -11.61
C PHE A 141 1.09 -4.23 -11.99
N LYS A 142 2.03 -5.00 -11.44
CA LYS A 142 2.08 -6.46 -11.63
C LYS A 142 1.69 -7.17 -10.35
N GLU A 143 0.81 -8.14 -10.47
CA GLU A 143 0.61 -9.13 -9.40
C GLU A 143 1.96 -9.84 -9.16
N GLY A 144 2.46 -9.79 -7.92
CA GLY A 144 3.83 -10.19 -7.57
C GLY A 144 4.74 -9.06 -7.08
N ASP A 145 4.42 -7.78 -7.36
CA ASP A 145 5.13 -6.61 -6.78
C ASP A 145 4.75 -6.35 -5.30
N GLU A 146 4.05 -7.29 -4.67
CA GLU A 146 3.67 -7.27 -3.27
C GLU A 146 4.93 -7.42 -2.37
N VAL A 147 4.96 -6.73 -1.23
CA VAL A 147 6.10 -6.80 -0.30
C VAL A 147 5.85 -7.81 0.80
N PHE A 148 6.92 -8.50 1.21
CA PHE A 148 6.99 -9.21 2.48
C PHE A 148 7.17 -8.20 3.60
N TYR A 149 6.11 -7.85 4.31
CA TYR A 149 6.20 -6.82 5.35
C TYR A 149 7.05 -7.26 6.55
N ASP A 150 7.14 -8.57 6.80
CA ASP A 150 8.02 -9.17 7.82
C ASP A 150 9.50 -9.18 7.40
N LEU A 151 9.81 -8.67 6.21
CA LEU A 151 11.16 -8.41 5.76
C LEU A 151 11.56 -6.93 5.80
N ILE A 152 10.67 -6.03 6.19
CA ILE A 152 11.03 -4.60 6.29
C ILE A 152 12.18 -4.46 7.31
N ASN A 153 13.34 -3.96 6.84
CA ASN A 153 14.60 -3.87 7.59
C ASN A 153 15.24 -5.22 7.98
N HIS A 154 14.82 -6.32 7.36
CA HIS A 154 15.42 -7.63 7.56
C HIS A 154 16.60 -7.85 6.60
N TRP A 155 17.69 -8.45 7.07
CA TRP A 155 18.90 -8.66 6.25
C TRP A 155 18.63 -9.47 4.96
N ALA A 156 17.65 -10.37 5.01
CA ALA A 156 17.26 -11.23 3.89
C ALA A 156 16.27 -10.58 2.91
N GLU A 157 15.82 -9.33 3.15
CA GLU A 157 14.77 -8.69 2.33
C GLU A 157 15.10 -8.74 0.84
N ARG A 158 16.33 -8.35 0.48
CA ARG A 158 16.78 -8.28 -0.91
C ARG A 158 16.76 -9.65 -1.57
N ASP A 159 17.31 -10.65 -0.90
CA ASP A 159 17.50 -11.98 -1.48
C ASP A 159 16.17 -12.72 -1.61
N VAL A 160 15.27 -12.55 -0.63
CA VAL A 160 13.93 -13.12 -0.68
C VAL A 160 13.07 -12.42 -1.75
N ARG A 161 13.19 -11.11 -1.90
CA ARG A 161 12.52 -10.38 -3.00
C ARG A 161 12.97 -10.92 -4.35
N TRP A 162 14.28 -11.12 -4.54
CA TRP A 162 14.81 -11.70 -5.76
C TRP A 162 14.23 -13.10 -6.02
N LEU A 163 14.14 -13.96 -4.99
CA LEU A 163 13.52 -15.27 -5.14
C LEU A 163 12.05 -15.18 -5.56
N ALA A 164 11.30 -14.20 -5.05
CA ALA A 164 9.90 -14.00 -5.39
C ALA A 164 9.71 -13.47 -6.82
N GLU A 165 10.50 -12.49 -7.22
CA GLU A 165 10.51 -11.92 -8.58
C GLU A 165 10.80 -12.99 -9.65
N ASN A 166 11.60 -13.99 -9.30
CA ASN A 166 11.94 -15.11 -10.19
C ASN A 166 11.02 -16.34 -10.02
N GLY A 167 9.93 -16.21 -9.25
CA GLY A 167 8.94 -17.28 -9.06
C GLY A 167 9.44 -18.48 -8.25
N ILE A 168 10.61 -18.39 -7.62
CA ILE A 168 11.25 -19.46 -6.84
C ILE A 168 10.56 -19.62 -5.47
N ILE A 169 10.00 -18.54 -4.94
CA ILE A 169 9.10 -18.55 -3.79
C ILE A 169 7.79 -17.88 -4.15
N GLN A 170 6.70 -18.25 -3.47
CA GLN A 170 5.38 -17.64 -3.66
C GLN A 170 4.72 -17.28 -2.32
N PRO A 171 5.34 -16.44 -1.46
CA PRO A 171 4.67 -16.00 -0.26
C PRO A 171 3.68 -14.88 -0.62
N VAL A 172 2.53 -14.89 0.05
CA VAL A 172 1.52 -13.82 -0.08
C VAL A 172 1.59 -12.99 1.20
N ASN A 173 2.11 -11.76 1.09
CA ASN A 173 2.29 -10.78 2.17
C ASN A 173 3.34 -11.08 3.27
N LYS A 174 3.56 -12.34 3.70
CA LYS A 174 4.60 -12.73 4.69
C LYS A 174 5.56 -13.77 4.15
N TYR A 175 6.86 -13.63 4.44
CA TYR A 175 7.86 -14.65 4.13
C TYR A 175 8.18 -15.59 5.31
N ARG A 176 8.11 -15.09 6.54
CA ARG A 176 8.50 -15.73 7.81
C ARG A 176 9.97 -16.12 7.84
N PRO A 177 10.90 -15.15 7.73
CA PRO A 177 12.32 -15.42 7.58
C PRO A 177 12.97 -16.17 8.74
N ASN A 178 12.37 -16.13 9.92
CA ASN A 178 12.89 -16.73 11.15
C ASN A 178 12.19 -18.05 11.52
N ASP A 179 11.18 -18.46 10.76
CA ASP A 179 10.49 -19.74 10.97
C ASP A 179 11.34 -20.88 10.37
N PRO A 180 11.35 -22.08 10.99
CA PRO A 180 12.00 -23.23 10.39
C PRO A 180 11.28 -23.68 9.13
N LEU A 181 12.04 -24.00 8.07
CA LEU A 181 11.50 -24.66 6.88
C LEU A 181 11.22 -26.15 7.14
N THR A 182 10.09 -26.64 6.64
CA THR A 182 9.85 -28.08 6.51
C THR A 182 10.70 -28.68 5.38
N ARG A 183 10.90 -30.00 5.42
CA ARG A 183 11.60 -30.74 4.35
C ARG A 183 10.93 -30.57 2.98
N ALA A 184 9.60 -30.51 2.95
CA ALA A 184 8.84 -30.33 1.71
C ALA A 184 9.03 -28.92 1.14
N GLU A 185 9.01 -27.89 1.98
CA GLU A 185 9.28 -26.51 1.56
C GLU A 185 10.71 -26.35 1.04
N ALA A 186 11.69 -26.95 1.72
CA ALA A 186 13.09 -26.92 1.28
C ALA A 186 13.27 -27.63 -0.07
N ALA A 187 12.64 -28.80 -0.27
CA ALA A 187 12.68 -29.52 -1.53
C ALA A 187 12.02 -28.72 -2.67
N ALA A 188 10.87 -28.08 -2.41
CA ALA A 188 10.19 -27.24 -3.40
C ALA A 188 11.03 -26.01 -3.79
N LEU A 189 11.72 -25.40 -2.83
CA LEU A 189 12.63 -24.28 -3.09
C LEU A 189 13.80 -24.70 -4.00
N ILE A 190 14.43 -25.83 -3.70
CA ILE A 190 15.53 -26.39 -4.51
C ILE A 190 15.04 -26.73 -5.92
N ALA A 191 13.88 -27.40 -6.04
CA ALA A 191 13.32 -27.79 -7.33
C ALA A 191 13.09 -26.57 -8.24
N ARG A 192 12.43 -25.52 -7.73
CA ARG A 192 12.18 -24.29 -8.50
C ARG A 192 13.47 -23.52 -8.83
N THR A 193 14.46 -23.57 -7.94
CA THR A 193 15.79 -22.97 -8.21
C THR A 193 16.49 -23.69 -9.35
N ILE A 194 16.43 -25.03 -9.39
CA ILE A 194 17.00 -25.82 -10.49
C ILE A 194 16.27 -25.52 -11.81
N GLU A 195 14.94 -25.47 -11.80
CA GLU A 195 14.14 -25.11 -12.98
C GLU A 195 14.52 -23.74 -13.52
N TYR A 196 14.68 -22.75 -12.64
CA TYR A 196 15.12 -21.40 -13.01
C TYR A 196 16.51 -21.41 -13.69
N ILE A 197 17.50 -22.08 -13.08
CA ILE A 197 18.86 -22.18 -13.63
C ILE A 197 18.85 -22.87 -15.00
N LEU A 198 18.11 -23.98 -15.14
CA LEU A 198 18.02 -24.72 -16.39
C LEU A 198 17.27 -23.97 -17.48
N GLY A 199 16.29 -23.13 -17.11
CA GLY A 199 15.59 -22.25 -18.03
C GLY A 199 16.53 -21.20 -18.65
N GLN A 200 17.38 -20.57 -17.84
CA GLN A 200 18.34 -19.57 -18.32
C GLN A 200 19.39 -20.14 -19.28
N THR A 201 19.79 -21.41 -19.10
CA THR A 201 20.76 -22.07 -20.00
C THR A 201 20.19 -22.43 -21.38
N LYS A 202 18.88 -22.34 -21.60
CA LYS A 202 18.25 -22.64 -22.89
C LYS A 202 18.10 -21.41 -23.79
N ASP A 203 18.20 -20.21 -23.23
CA ASP A 203 18.05 -18.92 -23.93
C ASP A 203 19.39 -18.25 -24.28
N THR A 204 20.52 -18.95 -24.06
CA THR A 204 21.89 -18.56 -24.47
C THR A 204 22.43 -19.50 -25.53
#